data_AF-X1K561-F1
#
_entry.id   AF-X1K561-F1
#
_cell.length_a   1.000
_cell.length_b   1.000
_cell.length_c   1.000
_cell.angle_alpha   90.00
_cell.angle_beta   90.00
_cell.angle_gamma   90.00
#
_symmetry.space_group_name_H-M   'P 1'
#
loop_
_entity.id
_entity.type
_entity.pdbx_description
1 polymer ?
#
loop_
_entity_poly.entity_id
_entity_poly.type
_entity_poly.pdbx_seq_one_letter_code
_entity_poly.pdbx_strand_id
1 'polypeptide(L)'
;NLAEGAFLVILVLFLMLGNFRAALITALIIPIAMLLTMTGMVQGRISANLMSLGALDFGLIVDGAVIITENTLRRLAERQHHFGQRLSLGERLSTVIEAAEEMIKPSVYGQAIIILVYVPLLTFTGVEG
;
A
#
# COMPACT_ATOMS: atom_id res chain seq x y z
N ASN A 1 -12.16 -19.52 1.35
CA ASN A 1 -10.69 -19.33 1.36
C ASN A 1 -10.26 -17.95 0.84
N LEU A 2 -10.24 -17.64 -0.47
CA LEU A 2 -9.79 -16.29 -0.93
C LEU A 2 -10.72 -15.14 -0.52
N ALA A 3 -12.03 -15.34 -0.64
CA ALA A 3 -13.04 -14.37 -0.18
C ALA A 3 -12.94 -14.10 1.33
N GLU A 4 -12.58 -15.12 2.10
CA GLU A 4 -12.43 -15.05 3.56
C GLU A 4 -11.16 -14.28 3.95
N GLY A 5 -10.04 -14.49 3.23
CA GLY A 5 -8.82 -13.70 3.38
C GLY A 5 -9.04 -12.23 2.98
N ALA A 6 -9.72 -11.97 1.87
CA ALA A 6 -10.06 -10.61 1.45
C ALA A 6 -10.95 -9.90 2.48
N PHE A 7 -11.93 -10.62 3.04
CA PHE A 7 -12.77 -10.10 4.12
C PHE A 7 -11.96 -9.77 5.38
N LEU A 8 -11.02 -10.65 5.77
CA LEU A 8 -10.18 -10.44 6.95
C LEU A 8 -9.24 -9.23 6.77
N VAL A 9 -8.67 -9.03 5.58
CA VAL A 9 -7.87 -7.84 5.26
C VAL A 9 -8.72 -6.58 5.38
N ILE A 10 -9.92 -6.55 4.79
CA ILE A 10 -10.82 -5.40 4.88
C ILE A 10 -11.20 -5.10 6.34
N LEU A 11 -11.44 -6.15 7.15
CA LEU A 11 -11.76 -6.00 8.57
C LEU A 11 -10.59 -5.38 9.35
N VAL A 12 -9.37 -5.86 9.12
CA VAL A 12 -8.17 -5.31 9.76
C VAL A 12 -7.91 -3.86 9.33
N LEU A 13 -8.06 -3.55 8.04
CA LEU A 13 -7.97 -2.17 7.53
C LEU A 13 -9.02 -1.26 8.20
N PHE A 14 -10.24 -1.75 8.36
CA PHE A 14 -11.30 -1.01 9.02
C PHE A 14 -10.98 -0.73 10.49
N LEU A 15 -10.42 -1.71 11.21
CA LEU A 15 -9.99 -1.57 12.60
C LEU A 15 -8.80 -0.61 12.76
N MET A 16 -7.81 -0.65 11.85
CA MET A 16 -6.65 0.24 11.92
C MET A 16 -7.02 1.69 11.58
N LEU A 17 -7.79 1.92 10.51
CA LEU A 17 -8.07 3.29 10.04
C LEU A 17 -9.25 3.94 10.78
N GLY A 18 -10.20 3.16 11.31
CA GLY A 18 -11.41 3.66 11.97
C GLY A 18 -12.37 4.47 11.06
N ASN A 19 -12.02 4.66 9.79
CA ASN A 19 -12.77 5.44 8.81
C ASN A 19 -13.14 4.58 7.60
N PHE A 20 -14.44 4.30 7.44
CA PHE A 20 -14.98 3.46 6.36
C PHE A 20 -14.54 3.94 4.96
N ARG A 21 -14.56 5.25 4.71
CA ARG A 21 -14.24 5.79 3.38
C ARG A 21 -12.78 5.55 3.04
N ALA A 22 -11.90 5.78 4.00
CA ALA A 22 -10.47 5.59 3.80
C ALA A 22 -10.12 4.10 3.67
N ALA A 23 -10.68 3.25 4.53
CA ALA A 23 -10.49 1.79 4.44
C ALA A 23 -10.92 1.25 3.06
N LEU A 24 -12.03 1.74 2.52
CA LEU A 24 -12.52 1.33 1.20
C LEU A 24 -11.62 1.83 0.06
N ILE A 25 -11.11 3.07 0.16
CA ILE A 25 -10.13 3.61 -0.80
C ILE A 25 -8.85 2.77 -0.77
N THR A 26 -8.31 2.47 0.41
CA THR A 26 -7.11 1.65 0.56
C THR A 26 -7.34 0.21 0.08
N ALA A 27 -8.49 -0.38 0.38
CA ALA A 27 -8.85 -1.72 -0.10
C ALA A 27 -8.96 -1.78 -1.64
N LEU A 28 -9.41 -0.70 -2.30
CA LEU A 28 -9.50 -0.62 -3.76
C LEU A 28 -8.11 -0.54 -4.44
N ILE A 29 -7.08 -0.09 -3.72
CA ILE A 29 -5.71 -0.08 -4.24
C ILE A 29 -5.21 -1.51 -4.49
N ILE A 30 -5.63 -2.48 -3.68
CA ILE A 30 -5.23 -3.90 -3.80
C ILE A 30 -5.54 -4.48 -5.20
N PRO A 31 -6.80 -4.49 -5.69
CA PRO A 31 -7.09 -4.99 -7.02
C PRO A 31 -6.47 -4.15 -8.14
N ILE A 32 -6.36 -2.82 -7.95
CA ILE A 32 -5.73 -1.95 -8.96
C ILE A 32 -4.25 -2.28 -9.13
N ALA A 33 -3.52 -2.42 -8.02
CA ALA A 33 -2.12 -2.80 -8.03
C ALA A 33 -1.92 -4.17 -8.66
N MET A 34 -2.80 -5.13 -8.35
CA MET A 34 -2.78 -6.46 -8.97
C MET A 34 -2.99 -6.41 -10.48
N LEU A 35 -3.92 -5.59 -10.96
CA LEU A 35 -4.16 -5.41 -12.39
C LEU A 35 -2.95 -4.79 -13.09
N LEU A 36 -2.36 -3.74 -12.50
CA LEU A 36 -1.15 -3.09 -13.04
C LEU A 36 0.01 -4.08 -13.12
N THR A 37 0.22 -4.84 -12.04
CA THR A 37 1.25 -5.86 -11.98
C THR A 37 1.03 -6.97 -13.00
N MET A 38 -0.18 -7.53 -13.08
CA MET A 38 -0.51 -8.55 -14.09
C MET A 38 -0.27 -8.02 -15.50
N THR A 39 -0.65 -6.77 -15.77
CA THR A 39 -0.40 -6.12 -17.06
C THR A 39 1.10 -6.02 -17.35
N GLY A 40 1.91 -5.63 -16.37
CA GLY A 40 3.37 -5.58 -16.48
C GLY A 40 4.00 -6.97 -16.71
N MET A 41 3.53 -8.00 -16.02
CA MET A 41 4.00 -9.38 -16.20
C MET A 41 3.69 -9.92 -17.60
N VAL A 42 2.49 -9.63 -18.13
CA VAL A 42 2.09 -10.00 -19.49
C VAL A 42 3.00 -9.32 -20.51
N GLN A 43 3.30 -8.02 -20.34
CA GLN A 43 4.23 -7.30 -21.21
C GLN A 43 5.66 -7.83 -21.11
N GLY A 44 6.11 -8.18 -19.90
CA GLY A 44 7.43 -8.77 -19.62
C GLY A 44 7.54 -10.26 -19.98
N ARG A 45 6.47 -10.90 -20.47
CA ARG A 45 6.38 -12.36 -20.73
C ARG A 45 6.74 -13.24 -19.54
N ILE A 46 6.56 -12.74 -18.31
CA ILE A 46 6.80 -13.51 -17.08
C ILE A 46 5.51 -14.28 -16.74
N SER A 47 5.62 -15.56 -16.41
CA SER A 47 4.45 -16.37 -16.07
C SER A 47 3.80 -15.88 -14.77
N ALA A 48 2.50 -15.59 -14.80
CA ALA A 48 1.69 -15.33 -13.61
C ALA A 48 1.36 -16.64 -12.86
N ASN A 49 2.40 -17.39 -12.46
CA ASN A 49 2.23 -18.60 -11.65
C ASN A 49 2.05 -18.22 -10.16
N LEU A 50 1.56 -19.15 -9.34
CA LEU A 50 1.32 -18.94 -7.90
C LEU A 50 2.59 -18.58 -7.09
N MET A 51 3.77 -19.01 -7.53
CA MET A 51 5.06 -18.65 -6.91
C MET A 51 5.46 -17.20 -7.23
N SER A 52 5.25 -16.73 -8.47
CA SER A 52 5.42 -15.30 -8.83
C SER A 52 4.32 -14.42 -8.24
N LEU A 53 3.07 -14.90 -8.19
CA LEU A 53 1.95 -14.20 -7.59
C LEU A 53 2.04 -14.15 -6.05
N GLY A 54 2.65 -15.16 -5.43
CA GLY A 54 2.96 -15.17 -4.01
C GLY A 54 4.21 -14.35 -3.65
N ALA A 55 5.18 -14.24 -4.57
CA ALA A 55 6.34 -13.37 -4.43
C ALA A 55 6.00 -11.87 -4.65
N LEU A 56 4.87 -11.57 -5.29
CA LEU A 56 4.21 -10.28 -5.21
C LEU A 56 3.64 -10.14 -3.82
N ASP A 57 4.50 -9.78 -2.88
CA ASP A 57 4.16 -9.59 -1.49
C ASP A 57 2.99 -8.60 -1.38
N PHE A 58 1.78 -9.12 -1.25
CA PHE A 58 0.58 -8.33 -1.03
C PHE A 58 0.75 -7.47 0.23
N GLY A 59 1.52 -7.95 1.20
CA GLY A 59 1.91 -7.18 2.37
C GLY A 59 2.65 -5.92 1.96
N LEU A 60 3.67 -6.02 1.11
CA LEU A 60 4.43 -4.88 0.59
C LEU A 60 3.55 -3.86 -0.15
N ILE A 61 2.66 -4.34 -1.03
CA ILE A 61 1.78 -3.46 -1.84
C ILE A 61 0.75 -2.74 -0.95
N VAL A 62 0.15 -3.46 0.00
CA VAL A 62 -0.87 -2.93 0.90
C VAL A 62 -0.25 -1.98 1.93
N ASP A 63 0.92 -2.32 2.47
CA ASP A 63 1.58 -1.58 3.55
C ASP A 63 1.85 -0.12 3.15
N GLY A 64 2.44 0.10 1.98
CA GLY A 64 2.68 1.45 1.47
C GLY A 64 1.39 2.27 1.34
N ALA A 65 0.31 1.66 0.83
CA ALA A 65 -0.99 2.32 0.70
C ALA A 65 -1.63 2.63 2.06
N VAL A 66 -1.52 1.72 3.03
CA VAL A 66 -2.04 1.88 4.39
C VAL A 66 -1.30 3.01 5.11
N ILE A 67 0.03 2.98 5.12
CA ILE A 67 0.88 3.97 5.79
C ILE A 67 0.58 5.39 5.27
N ILE A 68 0.48 5.56 3.94
CA ILE A 68 0.15 6.85 3.33
C ILE A 68 -1.25 7.30 3.75
N THR A 69 -2.24 6.42 3.66
CA THR A 69 -3.63 6.76 4.00
C THR A 69 -3.77 7.12 5.47
N GLU A 70 -3.12 6.38 6.36
CA GLU A 70 -3.09 6.65 7.80
C GLU A 70 -2.44 8.01 8.08
N ASN A 71 -1.28 8.29 7.49
CA ASN A 71 -0.61 9.59 7.67
C ASN A 71 -1.49 10.74 7.18
N THR A 72 -2.12 10.59 6.01
CA THR A 72 -3.04 11.59 5.47
C THR A 72 -4.23 11.82 6.40
N LEU A 73 -4.86 10.76 6.91
CA LEU A 73 -5.99 10.87 7.84
C LEU A 73 -5.58 11.53 9.15
N ARG A 74 -4.45 11.11 9.72
CA ARG A 74 -3.88 11.69 10.95
C ARG A 74 -3.65 13.18 10.77
N ARG A 75 -3.01 13.60 9.67
CA ARG A 75 -2.74 15.01 9.39
C ARG A 75 -4.01 15.82 9.16
N LEU A 76 -5.01 15.25 8.47
CA LEU A 76 -6.32 15.89 8.29
C LEU A 76 -7.04 16.09 9.63
N ALA A 77 -7.00 15.09 10.51
CA ALA A 77 -7.58 15.15 11.84
C ALA A 77 -6.87 16.20 12.72
N GLU A 78 -5.53 16.20 12.74
CA GLU A 78 -4.71 17.19 13.46
C GLU A 78 -5.03 18.62 13.00
N ARG A 79 -5.04 18.88 11.69
CA ARG A 79 -5.40 20.19 11.12
C ARG A 79 -6.84 20.56 11.46
N GLN A 80 -7.79 19.63 11.37
CA GLN A 80 -9.18 19.91 11.70
C GLN A 80 -9.37 20.24 13.19
N HIS A 81 -8.65 19.56 14.09
CA HIS A 81 -8.64 19.88 15.52
C HIS A 81 -7.98 21.24 15.81
N HIS A 82 -6.90 21.60 15.10
CA HIS A 82 -6.22 22.88 15.28
C HIS A 82 -7.05 24.09 14.82
N PHE A 83 -7.77 23.97 13.69
CA PHE A 83 -8.53 25.08 13.11
C PHE A 83 -9.97 25.18 13.64
N GLY A 84 -10.49 24.16 14.34
CA GLY A 84 -11.82 24.18 14.97
C GLY A 84 -13.01 24.27 14.00
N GLN A 85 -12.75 24.30 12.68
CA GLN A 85 -13.72 24.41 11.61
C GLN A 85 -13.46 23.36 10.52
N ARG A 86 -14.46 23.07 9.69
CA ARG A 86 -14.30 22.15 8.56
C ARG A 86 -13.39 22.82 7.52
N LEU A 87 -12.19 22.24 7.30
CA LEU A 87 -11.27 22.66 6.24
C LEU A 87 -11.98 22.75 4.90
N SER A 88 -11.69 23.81 4.14
CA SER A 88 -12.10 23.97 2.74
C SER A 88 -11.48 22.89 1.86
N LEU A 89 -12.04 22.68 0.66
CA LEU A 89 -11.56 21.66 -0.27
C LEU A 89 -10.09 21.90 -0.66
N GLY A 90 -9.69 23.17 -0.86
CA GLY A 90 -8.31 23.55 -1.17
C GLY A 90 -7.33 23.19 -0.05
N GLU A 91 -7.68 23.47 1.20
CA GLU A 91 -6.83 23.14 2.35
C GLU A 91 -6.74 21.63 2.60
N ARG A 92 -7.81 20.88 2.32
CA ARG A 92 -7.77 19.42 2.38
C ARG A 92 -6.83 18.86 1.33
N LEU A 93 -6.91 19.34 0.08
CA LEU A 93 -6.02 18.89 -0.99
C LEU A 93 -4.56 19.23 -0.69
N SER A 94 -4.26 20.45 -0.23
CA SER A 94 -2.89 20.81 0.15
C SER A 94 -2.37 19.94 1.28
N THR A 95 -3.19 19.70 2.31
CA THR A 95 -2.81 18.82 3.44
C THR A 95 -2.59 17.38 2.98
N VAL A 96 -3.38 16.87 2.04
CA VAL A 96 -3.21 15.53 1.46
C VAL A 96 -1.90 15.45 0.68
N ILE A 97 -1.59 16.45 -0.14
CA ILE A 97 -0.34 16.50 -0.93
C ILE A 97 0.87 16.56 0.01
N GLU A 98 0.88 17.46 0.99
CA GLU A 98 1.94 17.58 1.99
C GLU A 98 2.16 16.24 2.74
N ALA A 99 1.06 15.60 3.17
CA ALA A 99 1.12 14.31 3.87
C ALA A 99 1.62 13.17 2.97
N ALA A 100 1.32 13.20 1.67
CA ALA A 100 1.81 12.22 0.71
C ALA A 100 3.30 12.42 0.42
N GLU A 101 3.76 13.66 0.24
CA GLU A 101 5.17 13.98 -0.04
C GLU A 101 6.09 13.59 1.12
N GLU A 102 5.67 13.80 2.35
CA GLU A 102 6.42 13.41 3.55
C GLU A 102 6.63 11.89 3.63
N MET A 103 5.66 11.11 3.13
CA MET A 103 5.71 9.65 3.15
C MET A 103 6.61 9.07 2.05
N ILE A 104 7.03 9.86 1.05
CA ILE A 104 7.91 9.39 -0.03
C ILE A 104 9.24 8.86 0.54
N LYS A 105 9.90 9.66 1.38
CA LYS A 105 11.20 9.26 1.98
C LYS A 105 11.09 7.95 2.76
N PRO A 106 10.25 7.83 3.81
CA PRO A 106 10.18 6.60 4.59
C PRO A 106 9.73 5.39 3.77
N SER A 107 8.79 5.57 2.83
CA SER A 107 8.34 4.49 1.95
C SER A 107 9.48 3.96 1.06
N VAL A 108 10.28 4.86 0.48
CA VAL A 108 11.42 4.48 -0.37
C VAL A 108 12.51 3.79 0.44
N TYR A 109 12.81 4.27 1.65
CA TYR A 109 13.79 3.61 2.53
C TYR A 109 13.34 2.19 2.92
N GLY A 110 12.06 2.01 3.29
CA GLY A 110 11.51 0.70 3.60
C GLY A 110 11.60 -0.25 2.41
N GLN A 111 11.21 0.21 1.23
CA GLN A 111 11.27 -0.59 0.01
C GLN A 111 12.72 -0.94 -0.39
N ALA A 112 13.67 -0.01 -0.20
CA ALA A 112 15.09 -0.27 -0.45
C ALA A 112 15.66 -1.34 0.48
N ILE A 113 15.28 -1.33 1.77
CA ILE A 113 15.67 -2.37 2.73
C ILE A 113 15.14 -3.74 2.29
N ILE A 114 13.87 -3.81 1.90
CA ILE A 114 13.24 -5.06 1.46
C ILE A 114 13.92 -5.59 0.19
N ILE A 115 14.18 -4.72 -0.79
CA ILE A 115 14.94 -5.09 -1.99
C ILE A 115 16.33 -5.60 -1.62
N LEU A 116 17.06 -4.92 -0.73
CA LEU A 116 18.39 -5.34 -0.28
C LEU A 116 18.39 -6.73 0.35
N VAL A 117 17.34 -7.07 1.12
CA VAL A 117 17.16 -8.40 1.72
C VAL A 117 16.78 -9.46 0.67
N TYR A 118 16.03 -9.08 -0.36
CA TYR A 118 15.63 -9.99 -1.45
C TYR A 118 16.74 -10.26 -2.46
N VAL A 119 17.68 -9.33 -2.66
CA VAL A 119 18.79 -9.50 -3.61
C VAL A 119 19.58 -10.82 -3.37
N PRO A 120 20.01 -11.15 -2.13
CA PRO A 120 20.64 -12.44 -1.83
C PRO A 120 19.76 -13.65 -2.13
N LEU A 121 18.44 -13.57 -1.89
CA LEU A 121 17.51 -14.67 -2.16
C LEU A 121 17.46 -15.00 -3.65
N LEU A 122 17.55 -13.99 -4.52
CA LEU A 122 17.62 -14.20 -5.97
C LEU A 122 18.90 -14.94 -6.39
N THR A 123 20.00 -14.77 -5.66
CA THR A 123 21.27 -15.48 -5.93
C THR A 123 21.24 -16.96 -5.54
N PHE A 124 20.34 -17.37 -4.62
CA PHE A 124 20.20 -18.77 -4.20
C PHE A 124 19.46 -19.67 -5.21
N THR A 125 18.99 -19.12 -6.32
CA THR A 125 18.30 -19.88 -7.40
C THR A 125 19.19 -20.86 -8.17
N GLY A 126 20.45 -21.07 -7.74
CA GLY A 126 21.42 -21.97 -8.39
C GLY A 126 21.92 -23.15 -7.56
N VAL A 127 21.39 -23.42 -6.35
CA VAL A 127 21.86 -24.56 -5.49
C VAL A 127 20.87 -25.74 -5.45
N GLU A 128 19.74 -25.63 -6.14
CA GLU A 128 18.84 -26.77 -6.38
C GLU A 128 19.04 -27.27 -7.81
N GLY A 129 20.12 -28.04 -7.98
CA GLY A 129 20.41 -28.93 -9.09
C GLY A 129 21.08 -30.18 -8.54
#